data_AF-A0ABD0R2E2-F1
#
_entry.id   AF-A0ABD0R2E2-F1
#
_cell.length_a   1.000
_cell.length_b   1.000
_cell.length_c   1.000
_cell.angle_alpha   90.00
_cell.angle_beta   90.00
_cell.angle_gamma   90.00
#
_symmetry.space_group_name_H-M   'P 1'
#
loop_
_entity.id
_entity.type
_entity.pdbx_description
1 polymer ?
#
loop_
_entity_poly.entity_id
_entity_poly.type
_entity_poly.pdbx_seq_one_letter_code
_entity_poly.pdbx_strand_id
1 'polypeptide(L)'
;PVGDQPHDIEFQIRDMLMQFVTKENCLLLAVSPANSDLANSDALKIAKEVDPQGLRTIGVITKLDLMDEGTDARDILENKLLPLRRGKVIAEKASRLIPHK
;
A
#
# COMPACT_ATOMS: atom_id res chain seq x y z
N PRO A 1 -14.35 5.81 -10.94
CA PRO A 1 -15.77 5.77 -10.55
C PRO A 1 -16.41 4.43 -10.96
N VAL A 2 -16.86 3.65 -9.97
CA VAL A 2 -17.59 2.39 -10.20
C VAL A 2 -19.05 2.61 -9.80
N GLY A 3 -19.99 2.42 -10.72
CA GLY A 3 -21.44 2.56 -10.44
C GLY A 3 -21.85 4.00 -10.06
N ASP A 4 -22.77 4.12 -9.09
CA ASP A 4 -23.40 5.38 -8.64
C ASP A 4 -22.56 6.20 -7.64
N GLN A 5 -21.23 6.13 -7.76
CA GLN A 5 -20.37 6.93 -6.88
C GLN A 5 -20.47 8.42 -7.23
N PRO A 6 -20.59 9.29 -6.21
CA PRO A 6 -20.65 10.73 -6.45
C PRO A 6 -19.31 11.24 -7.00
N HIS A 7 -19.35 12.35 -7.75
CA HIS A 7 -18.18 12.88 -8.46
C HIS A 7 -17.02 13.29 -7.53
N ASP A 8 -17.29 13.49 -6.24
CA ASP A 8 -16.36 13.90 -5.20
C ASP A 8 -15.91 12.75 -4.27
N ILE A 9 -16.16 11.49 -4.65
CA ILE A 9 -15.84 10.31 -3.82
C ILE A 9 -14.37 10.25 -3.38
N GLU A 10 -13.44 10.68 -4.23
CA GLU A 10 -12.00 10.71 -3.91
C GLU A 10 -11.71 11.68 -2.75
N PHE A 11 -12.33 12.87 -2.78
CA PHE A 11 -12.19 13.86 -1.71
C PHE A 11 -12.82 13.35 -0.41
N GLN A 12 -14.03 12.76 -0.48
CA GLN A 12 -14.69 12.22 0.71
C GLN A 12 -13.89 11.10 1.38
N ILE A 13 -13.32 10.18 0.59
CA ILE A 13 -12.46 9.11 1.12
C ILE A 13 -11.21 9.71 1.76
N ARG A 14 -10.57 10.69 1.10
CA ARG A 14 -9.37 11.34 1.64
C ARG A 14 -9.67 12.04 2.97
N ASP A 15 -10.73 12.83 3.05
CA ASP A 15 -11.12 13.52 4.28
C ASP A 15 -11.41 12.54 5.41
N MET A 16 -12.11 11.44 5.11
CA MET A 16 -12.36 10.36 6.06
C MET A 16 -11.05 9.75 6.58
N LEU A 17 -10.10 9.45 5.69
CA LEU A 17 -8.79 8.90 6.08
C LEU A 17 -8.02 9.87 6.97
N MET A 18 -7.99 11.16 6.64
CA MET A 18 -7.24 12.19 7.36
C MET A 18 -7.67 12.32 8.83
N GLN A 19 -8.90 11.98 9.18
CA GLN A 19 -9.38 11.95 10.58
C GLN A 19 -8.68 10.87 11.43
N PHE A 20 -8.15 9.82 10.81
CA PHE A 20 -7.48 8.72 11.49
C PHE A 20 -5.95 8.79 11.34
N VAL A 21 -5.46 9.03 10.12
CA VAL A 21 -4.04 8.89 9.80
C VAL A 21 -3.16 10.01 10.38
N THR A 22 -3.76 11.14 10.74
CA THR A 22 -3.07 12.30 11.37
C THR A 22 -2.73 12.09 12.84
N LYS A 23 -3.35 11.09 13.51
CA LYS A 23 -3.07 10.78 14.92
C LYS A 23 -1.67 10.17 15.05
N GLU A 24 -0.86 10.68 15.98
CA GLU A 24 0.52 10.20 16.18
C GLU A 24 0.62 8.72 16.57
N ASN A 25 -0.35 8.22 17.34
CA ASN A 25 -0.43 6.81 17.74
C ASN A 25 -1.07 5.88 16.68
N CYS A 26 -1.32 6.39 15.46
CA CYS A 26 -1.84 5.59 14.36
C CYS A 26 -0.69 4.92 13.59
N LEU A 27 -0.71 3.59 13.52
CA LEU A 27 0.17 2.82 12.64
C LEU A 27 -0.42 2.78 11.23
N LEU A 28 0.36 3.18 10.23
CA LEU A 28 -0.05 3.23 8.83
C LEU A 28 0.40 1.96 8.11
N LEU A 29 -0.55 1.24 7.54
CA LEU A 29 -0.29 0.07 6.71
C LEU A 29 -0.51 0.43 5.24
N ALA A 30 0.55 0.78 4.53
CA ALA A 30 0.49 1.17 3.13
C ALA A 30 0.51 -0.09 2.24
N VAL A 31 -0.68 -0.58 1.89
CA VAL A 31 -0.85 -1.80 1.10
C VAL A 31 -0.84 -1.48 -0.39
N SER A 32 0.08 -2.08 -1.13
CA SER A 32 0.19 -1.95 -2.58
C SER A 32 0.33 -3.33 -3.22
N PRO A 33 -0.34 -3.60 -4.35
CA PRO A 33 -0.12 -4.84 -5.08
C PRO A 33 1.21 -4.78 -5.86
N ALA A 34 1.89 -5.91 -5.97
CA ALA A 34 3.22 -6.01 -6.54
C ALA A 34 3.26 -5.80 -8.06
N ASN A 35 2.15 -6.06 -8.73
CA ASN A 35 1.98 -5.82 -10.15
C ASN A 35 1.68 -4.34 -10.47
N SER A 36 1.57 -3.47 -9.47
CA SER A 36 1.39 -2.03 -9.66
C SER A 36 2.62 -1.27 -9.19
N ASP A 37 2.92 -0.17 -9.87
CA ASP A 37 4.06 0.66 -9.53
C ASP A 37 3.91 1.28 -8.13
N LEU A 38 4.84 0.92 -7.25
CA LEU A 38 4.88 1.38 -5.87
C LEU A 38 5.09 2.90 -5.77
N ALA A 39 5.80 3.51 -6.72
CA ALA A 39 6.03 4.94 -6.74
C ALA A 39 4.74 5.74 -6.97
N ASN A 40 3.75 5.12 -7.62
CA ASN A 40 2.47 5.72 -7.94
C ASN A 40 1.35 5.33 -6.95
N SER A 41 1.64 4.54 -5.91
CA SER A 41 0.63 4.10 -4.95
C SER A 41 0.08 5.24 -4.09
N ASP A 42 -1.23 5.47 -4.16
CA ASP A 42 -1.90 6.52 -3.38
C ASP A 42 -1.80 6.29 -1.86
N ALA A 43 -1.77 5.02 -1.42
CA ALA A 43 -1.56 4.67 -0.02
C ALA A 43 -0.20 5.20 0.49
N LEU A 44 0.85 5.09 -0.31
CA LEU A 44 2.18 5.60 0.04
C LEU A 44 2.29 7.12 -0.07
N LYS A 45 1.57 7.74 -1.01
CA LYS A 45 1.49 9.22 -1.10
C LYS A 45 0.89 9.78 0.19
N ILE A 46 -0.28 9.28 0.59
CA ILE A 46 -0.94 9.71 1.84
C ILE A 46 -0.05 9.43 3.05
N ALA A 47 0.56 8.24 3.13
CA ALA A 47 1.45 7.92 4.24
C ALA A 47 2.66 8.87 4.31
N LYS A 48 3.26 9.25 3.18
CA LYS A 48 4.34 10.25 3.14
C LYS A 48 3.89 11.65 3.53
N GLU A 49 2.65 12.03 3.23
CA GLU A 49 2.10 13.33 3.64
C GLU A 49 2.00 13.45 5.17
N VAL A 50 1.60 12.37 5.87
CA VAL A 50 1.37 12.39 7.33
C VAL A 50 2.50 11.77 8.16
N ASP A 51 3.40 11.03 7.54
CA ASP A 51 4.60 10.42 8.13
C ASP A 51 5.79 10.47 7.14
N PRO A 52 6.35 11.66 6.85
CA PRO A 52 7.45 11.81 5.90
C PRO A 52 8.71 11.04 6.27
N GLN A 53 8.91 10.78 7.57
CA GLN A 53 10.06 10.05 8.10
C GLN A 53 9.86 8.53 8.08
N GLY A 54 8.64 8.04 7.79
CA GLY A 54 8.30 6.62 7.77
C GLY A 54 8.47 5.94 9.14
N LEU A 55 8.28 6.68 10.25
CA LEU A 55 8.47 6.16 11.61
C LEU A 55 7.35 5.21 12.04
N ARG A 56 6.14 5.44 11.53
CA ARG A 56 4.93 4.70 11.87
C ARG A 56 4.24 4.11 10.63
N THR A 57 4.92 4.11 9.50
CA THR A 57 4.46 3.51 8.25
C THR A 57 5.13 2.16 7.99
N ILE A 58 4.33 1.15 7.68
CA ILE A 58 4.75 -0.17 7.22
C ILE A 58 4.21 -0.38 5.82
N GLY A 59 5.12 -0.61 4.86
CA GLY A 59 4.75 -0.94 3.49
C GLY A 59 4.39 -2.42 3.39
N VAL A 60 3.23 -2.72 2.83
CA VAL A 60 2.78 -4.10 2.60
C VAL A 60 2.65 -4.35 1.11
N ILE A 61 3.40 -5.32 0.63
CA ILE A 61 3.33 -5.75 -0.77
C ILE A 61 2.48 -7.01 -0.85
N THR A 62 1.46 -6.97 -1.70
CA THR A 62 0.53 -8.10 -1.93
C THR A 62 0.58 -8.56 -3.38
N LYS A 63 -0.04 -9.69 -3.73
CA LYS A 63 -0.17 -10.16 -5.12
C LYS A 63 1.16 -10.36 -5.87
N LEU A 64 2.19 -10.85 -5.18
CA LEU A 64 3.47 -11.21 -5.82
C LEU A 64 3.30 -12.31 -6.87
N ASP A 65 2.27 -13.13 -6.73
CA ASP A 65 1.88 -14.18 -7.67
C ASP A 65 1.38 -13.67 -9.02
N LEU A 66 1.08 -12.37 -9.11
CA LEU A 66 0.62 -11.68 -10.33
C LEU A 66 1.69 -10.77 -10.94
N MET A 67 2.94 -10.87 -10.48
CA MET A 67 4.05 -10.19 -11.14
C MET A 67 4.36 -10.86 -12.47
N ASP A 68 4.69 -10.05 -13.48
CA ASP A 68 5.06 -10.54 -14.80
C ASP A 68 6.36 -11.33 -14.73
N GLU A 69 6.42 -12.46 -15.44
CA GLU A 69 7.64 -13.26 -15.56
C GLU A 69 8.80 -12.38 -16.07
N GLY A 70 9.87 -12.29 -15.26
CA GLY A 70 11.03 -11.45 -15.54
C GLY A 70 11.09 -10.13 -14.76
N THR A 71 10.05 -9.80 -13.99
CA THR A 71 10.09 -8.69 -13.01
C THR A 71 10.39 -9.23 -11.60
N ASP A 72 11.24 -8.52 -10.85
CA ASP A 72 11.62 -8.91 -9.49
C ASP A 72 11.28 -7.77 -8.51
N ALA A 73 10.62 -8.12 -7.40
CA ALA A 73 10.33 -7.20 -6.29
C ALA A 73 11.56 -6.96 -5.40
N ARG A 74 12.73 -7.53 -5.72
CA ARG A 74 13.94 -7.40 -4.93
C ARG A 74 14.34 -5.97 -4.60
N ASP A 75 14.32 -5.04 -5.56
CA ASP A 75 14.64 -3.63 -5.28
C ASP A 75 13.59 -2.95 -4.38
N ILE A 76 12.35 -3.42 -4.44
CA ILE A 76 11.27 -3.01 -3.53
C ILE A 76 11.57 -3.54 -2.13
N LEU A 77 11.91 -4.82 -1.99
CA LEU A 77 12.16 -5.51 -0.71
C LEU A 77 13.45 -5.05 -0.03
N GLU A 78 14.50 -4.75 -0.81
CA GLU A 78 15.77 -4.21 -0.33
C GLU A 78 15.69 -2.73 0.06
N ASN A 79 14.48 -2.16 0.11
CA ASN A 79 14.21 -0.79 0.56
C ASN A 79 14.87 0.30 -0.31
N LYS A 80 15.34 -0.03 -1.51
CA LYS A 80 16.07 0.89 -2.41
C LYS A 80 15.15 1.92 -3.07
N LEU A 81 13.93 1.51 -3.44
CA LEU A 81 12.96 2.36 -4.13
C LEU A 81 12.21 3.34 -3.21
N LEU A 82 12.02 2.96 -1.94
CA LEU A 82 11.19 3.72 -1.01
C LEU A 82 11.64 3.37 0.42
N PRO A 83 12.58 4.15 1.00
CA PRO A 83 13.15 3.84 2.30
C PRO A 83 12.12 4.03 3.41
N LEU A 84 11.54 2.93 3.88
CA LEU A 84 10.70 2.90 5.09
C LEU A 84 11.55 2.44 6.27
N ARG A 85 11.48 3.14 7.41
CA ARG A 85 12.30 2.81 8.59
C ARG A 85 11.90 1.49 9.24
N ARG A 86 10.64 1.07 9.10
CA ARG A 86 10.12 -0.21 9.62
C ARG A 86 10.19 -1.36 8.62
N GLY A 87 10.82 -1.15 7.46
CA GLY A 87 10.90 -2.16 6.39
C GLY A 87 9.57 -2.40 5.67
N LYS A 88 9.53 -3.45 4.85
CA LYS A 88 8.35 -3.87 4.10
C LYS A 88 7.99 -5.31 4.46
N VAL A 89 6.70 -5.58 4.59
CA VAL A 89 6.17 -6.92 4.84
C VAL A 89 5.49 -7.42 3.58
N ILE A 90 5.78 -8.66 3.21
CA ILE A 90 5.05 -9.35 2.14
C ILE A 90 3.82 -9.99 2.77
N ALA A 91 2.64 -9.72 2.21
CA ALA A 91 1.41 -10.39 2.59
C ALA A 91 0.80 -11.10 1.38
N GLU A 92 0.72 -12.42 1.43
CA GLU A 92 0.07 -13.22 0.40
C GLU A 92 -1.43 -13.35 0.71
N LYS A 93 -2.28 -13.16 -0.31
CA LYS A 93 -3.73 -13.22 -0.14
C LYS A 93 -4.16 -14.69 -0.02
N ALA A 94 -4.79 -15.05 1.09
CA ALA A 94 -5.22 -16.43 1.39
C ALA A 94 -6.26 -17.02 0.41
N SER A 95 -6.80 -16.25 -0.53
CA SER A 95 -7.77 -16.73 -1.53
C SER A 95 -7.21 -17.79 -2.48
N ARG A 96 -5.89 -18.02 -2.51
CA ARG A 96 -5.24 -19.09 -3.28
C ARG A 96 -4.91 -20.33 -2.43
N LEU A 97 -5.20 -20.31 -1.12
CA LEU A 97 -4.97 -21.41 -0.18
C LEU A 97 -6.18 -22.35 0.01
N ILE A 98 -7.29 -22.11 -0.70
CA ILE A 98 -8.37 -23.10 -0.81
C ILE A 98 -8.12 -23.86 -2.11
N PRO A 99 -7.53 -25.06 -2.08
CA PRO A 99 -7.51 -25.91 -3.25
C PRO A 99 -8.97 -26.21 -3.59
N HIS A 100 -9.43 -25.70 -4.74
CA HIS A 100 -10.62 -26.21 -5.38
C HIS A 100 -10.35 -27.70 -5.64
N LYS A 101 -10.94 -28.57 -4.81
CA LYS A 101 -11.15 -29.98 -5.13
C LYS A 101 -12.19 -30.09 -6.24
#